data_AF-A0A0K8P497-F1
#
_entry.id   AF-A0A0K8P497-F1
#
_cell.length_a   1.000
_cell.length_b   1.000
_cell.length_c   1.000
_cell.angle_alpha   90.00
_cell.angle_beta   90.00
_cell.angle_gamma   90.00
#
_symmetry.space_group_name_H-M   'P 1'
#
loop_
_entity.id
_entity.type
_entity.pdbx_description
1 polymer ?
#
loop_
_entity_poly.entity_id
_entity_poly.type
_entity_poly.pdbx_seq_one_letter_code
_entity_poly.pdbx_strand_id
1 'polypeptide(L)'
;MPPVTLARILSTPPAPPRVRDQQATRVRHPDAADADDPWMGRASRLGPEYGGGLASHVPMVLAALRALGADAARQQAVVRRAEARFAADPQAGPAEDLAGAESRADAAQAGGPPPAAPPGARATAGAMPAFGDLSAWPALVRHVRTRLADEGRAALLRQWLPALMPGVAAAAFHGLIRTGHAVEGRHDGELARALAYWAARWLPLPVPPVAAPVGQTLPVRAWLAAVAAAEPARRPDGRLIVDRVAALLAQGPQGPHAALAGRLRVGPRTLAALTAQAARDHLAGGNFTVLHLLTAGRAMRVLLPWFDAADRPAAVAHFASAWAAARLSCGQRASAAAARLRRRPGDARPVPPLDELARRACASDDDHVVKGVHACLDEARAVGLDSVSGRRFLRTAAGMLAA
;
A
#
# COMPACT_ATOMS: atom_id res chain seq x y z
N MET A 1 -43.04 -12.41 13.01
CA MET A 1 -43.53 -12.77 11.66
C MET A 1 -44.67 -11.84 11.31
N PRO A 2 -44.80 -11.32 10.07
CA PRO A 2 -43.84 -11.23 8.96
C PRO A 2 -43.57 -9.76 8.50
N PRO A 3 -42.67 -9.55 7.52
CA PRO A 3 -42.07 -8.25 7.16
C PRO A 3 -42.77 -7.57 5.97
N VAL A 4 -42.59 -6.25 5.84
CA VAL A 4 -43.03 -5.47 4.68
C VAL A 4 -41.97 -5.55 3.58
N THR A 5 -42.39 -6.08 2.44
CA THR A 5 -41.59 -6.39 1.25
C THR A 5 -41.21 -5.15 0.45
N LEU A 6 -39.94 -5.11 0.02
CA LEU A 6 -39.38 -4.15 -0.93
C LEU A 6 -39.91 -4.45 -2.35
N ALA A 7 -40.65 -3.52 -2.96
CA ALA A 7 -40.96 -3.56 -4.39
C ALA A 7 -41.11 -2.14 -4.95
N ARG A 8 -40.56 -1.96 -6.17
CA ARG A 8 -40.57 -0.78 -7.07
C ARG A 8 -39.50 0.27 -6.76
N ILE A 9 -38.48 0.31 -7.61
CA ILE A 9 -38.28 1.34 -8.65
C ILE A 9 -37.37 0.72 -9.72
N LEU A 10 -37.98 0.11 -10.73
CA LEU A 10 -37.41 0.01 -12.07
C LEU A 10 -38.08 1.11 -12.89
N SER A 11 -37.39 2.23 -13.05
CA SER A 11 -37.75 3.23 -14.04
C SER A 11 -36.45 3.82 -14.57
N THR A 12 -36.15 3.40 -15.79
CA THR A 12 -35.07 3.87 -16.66
C THR A 12 -35.09 5.41 -16.77
N PRO A 13 -33.96 6.12 -16.58
CA PRO A 13 -33.86 7.51 -16.97
C PRO A 13 -33.66 7.63 -18.50
N PRO A 14 -34.13 8.72 -19.13
CA PRO A 14 -34.03 8.91 -20.58
C PRO A 14 -32.59 9.21 -21.03
N ALA A 15 -32.27 8.85 -22.28
CA ALA A 15 -30.97 9.05 -22.90
C ALA A 15 -30.58 10.55 -22.97
N PRO A 16 -29.29 10.90 -22.77
CA PRO A 16 -28.83 12.28 -22.91
C PRO A 16 -28.79 12.73 -24.39
N PRO A 17 -28.91 14.05 -24.66
CA PRO A 17 -28.97 14.58 -26.01
C PRO A 17 -27.61 14.48 -26.74
N ARG A 18 -27.68 14.21 -28.06
CA ARG A 18 -26.51 14.16 -28.95
C ARG A 18 -25.95 15.56 -29.18
N VAL A 19 -24.71 15.79 -28.76
CA VAL A 19 -23.94 17.01 -29.10
C VAL A 19 -23.19 16.76 -30.41
N ARG A 20 -23.34 17.71 -31.35
CA ARG A 20 -22.70 17.74 -32.67
C ARG A 20 -21.18 18.01 -32.56
N ASP A 21 -20.46 17.47 -33.54
CA ASP A 21 -19.02 17.56 -33.78
C ASP A 21 -18.41 18.95 -33.59
N GLN A 22 -17.31 18.99 -32.80
CA GLN A 22 -16.23 19.94 -32.96
C GLN A 22 -14.88 19.22 -32.88
N GLN A 23 -14.26 19.09 -34.06
CA GLN A 23 -12.83 18.96 -34.38
C GLN A 23 -11.89 18.28 -33.36
N ALA A 24 -11.56 17.04 -33.74
CA ALA A 24 -10.51 16.14 -33.27
C ALA A 24 -9.19 16.79 -32.79
N THR A 25 -8.99 16.77 -31.47
CA THR A 25 -7.69 16.37 -30.89
C THR A 25 -7.89 14.96 -30.33
N ARG A 26 -7.00 14.00 -30.67
CA ARG A 26 -7.12 12.60 -30.20
C ARG A 26 -6.95 12.55 -28.67
N VAL A 27 -8.06 12.63 -27.96
CA VAL A 27 -8.14 12.31 -26.53
C VAL A 27 -7.96 10.81 -26.40
N ARG A 28 -6.86 10.36 -25.80
CA ARG A 28 -6.70 8.95 -25.39
C ARG A 28 -7.81 8.60 -24.40
N HIS A 29 -8.57 7.55 -24.68
CA HIS A 29 -9.60 7.04 -23.78
C HIS A 29 -9.03 6.73 -22.38
N PRO A 30 -9.76 7.03 -21.29
CA PRO A 30 -9.28 6.87 -19.91
C PRO A 30 -9.07 5.42 -19.45
N ASP A 31 -9.52 4.41 -20.21
CA ASP A 31 -9.52 2.99 -19.83
C ASP A 31 -8.49 2.12 -20.55
N ALA A 32 -7.63 2.68 -21.42
CA ALA A 32 -6.56 1.89 -22.04
C ALA A 32 -5.41 1.65 -21.04
N ALA A 33 -5.17 0.39 -20.69
CA ALA A 33 -4.00 -0.05 -19.94
C ALA A 33 -2.70 0.31 -20.70
N ASP A 34 -1.64 0.67 -19.99
CA ASP A 34 -0.29 0.73 -20.58
C ASP A 34 0.17 -0.72 -20.80
N ALA A 35 -0.26 -1.29 -21.93
CA ALA A 35 0.06 -2.65 -22.36
C ALA A 35 1.56 -2.83 -22.71
N ASP A 36 2.33 -1.74 -22.81
CA ASP A 36 3.69 -1.73 -23.35
C ASP A 36 4.79 -1.47 -22.29
N ASP A 37 4.65 -2.01 -21.08
CA ASP A 37 5.80 -2.11 -20.14
C ASP A 37 6.35 -3.54 -20.14
N PRO A 38 7.33 -3.86 -21.01
CA PRO A 38 7.90 -5.20 -21.11
C PRO A 38 8.60 -5.63 -19.82
N TRP A 39 9.07 -4.69 -18.99
CA TRP A 39 9.75 -5.00 -17.74
C TRP A 39 8.75 -5.37 -16.65
N MET A 40 7.59 -4.71 -16.61
CA MET A 40 6.51 -5.08 -15.69
C MET A 40 5.95 -6.47 -16.03
N GLY A 41 5.74 -6.78 -17.32
CA GLY A 41 5.28 -8.11 -17.76
C GLY A 41 6.29 -9.24 -17.49
N ARG A 42 7.59 -8.93 -17.53
CA ARG A 42 8.64 -9.88 -17.15
C ARG A 42 8.71 -10.05 -15.63
N ALA A 43 8.63 -8.96 -14.87
CA ALA A 43 8.59 -8.99 -13.41
C ALA A 43 7.37 -9.73 -12.85
N SER A 44 6.23 -9.71 -13.55
CA SER A 44 5.03 -10.44 -13.14
C SER A 44 5.18 -11.96 -13.19
N ARG A 45 6.25 -12.50 -13.79
CA ARG A 45 6.52 -13.95 -13.76
C ARG A 45 7.12 -14.40 -12.42
N LEU A 46 7.70 -13.47 -11.65
CA LEU A 46 8.29 -13.76 -10.35
C LEU A 46 7.20 -13.97 -9.30
N GLY A 47 7.47 -14.76 -8.27
CA GLY A 47 6.58 -14.88 -7.10
C GLY A 47 6.44 -13.56 -6.33
N PRO A 48 5.44 -13.46 -5.44
CA PRO A 48 5.24 -12.25 -4.62
C PRO A 48 6.27 -12.14 -3.50
N GLU A 49 6.98 -13.22 -3.17
CA GLU A 49 7.94 -13.32 -2.06
C GLU A 49 9.18 -14.14 -2.44
N TYR A 50 10.27 -13.87 -1.71
CA TYR A 50 11.55 -14.58 -1.75
C TYR A 50 12.18 -14.59 -0.33
N GLY A 51 13.27 -15.31 -0.12
CA GLY A 51 14.11 -15.29 1.09
C GLY A 51 13.36 -15.63 2.38
N GLY A 52 12.40 -16.56 2.31
CA GLY A 52 11.58 -16.96 3.45
C GLY A 52 10.70 -15.83 3.97
N GLY A 53 9.88 -15.23 3.09
CA GLY A 53 8.83 -14.28 3.44
C GLY A 53 9.12 -12.80 3.19
N LEU A 54 10.20 -12.46 2.46
CA LEU A 54 10.46 -11.09 2.01
C LEU A 54 9.62 -10.79 0.77
N ALA A 55 8.81 -9.73 0.85
CA ALA A 55 8.01 -9.29 -0.29
C ALA A 55 8.89 -8.80 -1.45
N SER A 56 8.52 -9.17 -2.67
CA SER A 56 9.19 -8.67 -3.88
C SER A 56 8.95 -7.17 -4.06
N HIS A 57 10.04 -6.41 -4.19
CA HIS A 57 9.94 -4.97 -4.44
C HIS A 57 9.84 -4.59 -5.91
N VAL A 58 10.15 -5.52 -6.81
CA VAL A 58 10.34 -5.27 -8.25
C VAL A 58 9.24 -4.42 -8.87
N PRO A 59 7.93 -4.76 -8.74
CA PRO A 59 6.89 -3.97 -9.39
C PRO A 59 6.84 -2.51 -8.91
N MET A 60 7.06 -2.28 -7.60
CA MET A 60 7.07 -0.94 -7.02
C MET A 60 8.30 -0.14 -7.44
N VAL A 61 9.46 -0.82 -7.55
CA VAL A 61 10.72 -0.19 -7.99
C VAL A 61 10.62 0.18 -9.46
N LEU A 62 10.10 -0.70 -10.32
CA LEU A 62 9.88 -0.39 -11.74
C LEU A 62 8.93 0.79 -11.92
N ALA A 63 7.79 0.79 -11.23
CA ALA A 63 6.85 1.90 -11.26
C ALA A 63 7.49 3.22 -10.78
N ALA A 64 8.25 3.18 -9.67
CA ALA A 64 8.95 4.35 -9.14
C ALA A 64 10.06 4.84 -10.10
N LEU A 65 10.84 3.95 -10.70
CA LEU A 65 11.88 4.29 -11.68
C LEU A 65 11.28 4.98 -12.91
N ARG A 66 10.19 4.43 -13.46
CA ARG A 66 9.48 5.04 -14.58
C ARG A 66 8.99 6.44 -14.23
N ALA A 67 8.39 6.63 -13.06
CA ALA A 67 7.92 7.94 -12.58
C ALA A 67 9.05 8.93 -12.29
N LEU A 68 10.25 8.44 -11.97
CA LEU A 68 11.46 9.25 -11.77
C LEU A 68 12.22 9.54 -13.08
N GLY A 69 11.82 8.94 -14.20
CA GLY A 69 12.44 9.16 -15.51
C GLY A 69 13.64 8.25 -15.82
N ALA A 70 13.72 7.06 -15.21
CA ALA A 70 14.74 6.07 -15.54
C ALA A 70 14.57 5.52 -16.96
N ASP A 71 15.69 5.31 -17.65
CA ASP A 71 15.70 4.68 -18.97
C ASP A 71 15.34 3.17 -18.91
N ALA A 72 15.10 2.58 -20.08
CA ALA A 72 14.78 1.17 -20.22
C ALA A 72 15.93 0.25 -19.78
N ALA A 73 17.18 0.67 -19.92
CA ALA A 73 18.36 -0.12 -19.55
C ALA A 73 18.43 -0.32 -18.03
N ARG A 74 18.12 0.73 -17.26
CA ARG A 74 18.05 0.67 -15.81
C ARG A 74 16.91 -0.23 -15.33
N GLN A 75 15.73 -0.12 -15.93
CA GLN A 75 14.60 -0.99 -15.63
C GLN A 75 14.93 -2.47 -15.92
N GLN A 76 15.58 -2.74 -17.06
CA GLN A 76 16.07 -4.07 -17.42
C GLN A 76 17.07 -4.62 -16.38
N ALA A 77 18.02 -3.80 -15.92
CA ALA A 77 19.01 -4.21 -14.93
C ALA A 77 18.35 -4.65 -13.61
N VAL A 78 17.32 -3.94 -13.16
CA VAL A 78 16.54 -4.28 -11.96
C VAL A 78 15.82 -5.62 -12.13
N VAL A 79 15.19 -5.86 -13.28
CA VAL A 79 14.52 -7.14 -13.56
C VAL A 79 15.53 -8.28 -13.58
N ARG A 80 16.66 -8.15 -14.30
CA ARG A 80 17.71 -9.19 -14.36
C ARG A 80 18.24 -9.54 -12.98
N ARG A 81 18.52 -8.53 -12.15
CA ARG A 81 18.97 -8.75 -10.76
C ARG A 81 17.93 -9.50 -9.94
N ALA A 82 16.65 -9.16 -10.12
CA ALA A 82 15.58 -9.85 -9.43
C ALA A 82 15.43 -11.30 -9.89
N GLU A 83 15.46 -11.56 -11.19
CA GLU A 83 15.42 -12.92 -11.74
C GLU A 83 16.58 -13.77 -11.20
N ALA A 84 17.81 -13.25 -11.19
CA ALA A 84 18.95 -13.95 -10.64
C ALA A 84 18.76 -14.28 -9.14
N ARG A 85 18.22 -13.33 -8.36
CA ARG A 85 17.91 -13.52 -6.94
C ARG A 85 16.84 -14.59 -6.72
N PHE A 86 15.77 -14.59 -7.53
CA PHE A 86 14.70 -15.58 -7.43
C PHE A 86 15.17 -16.97 -7.88
N ALA A 87 16.00 -17.05 -8.94
CA ALA A 87 16.57 -18.31 -9.41
C ALA A 87 17.52 -18.96 -8.39
N ALA A 88 18.23 -18.14 -7.60
CA ALA A 88 19.12 -18.62 -6.55
C ALA A 88 18.41 -18.97 -5.23
N ASP A 89 17.11 -18.68 -5.10
CA ASP A 89 16.37 -18.84 -3.86
C ASP A 89 15.47 -20.09 -3.88
N PRO A 90 15.81 -21.15 -3.12
CA PRO A 90 14.99 -22.37 -3.07
C PRO A 90 13.63 -22.15 -2.38
N GLN A 91 13.42 -21.02 -1.71
CA GLN A 91 12.18 -20.63 -1.04
C GLN A 91 11.40 -19.55 -1.79
N ALA A 92 11.80 -19.23 -3.02
CA ALA A 92 11.06 -18.28 -3.84
C ALA A 92 9.62 -18.74 -4.02
N GLY A 93 8.66 -17.84 -3.79
CA GLY A 93 7.24 -18.14 -3.95
C GLY A 93 6.92 -18.58 -5.39
N PRO A 94 5.78 -19.23 -5.63
CA PRO A 94 5.47 -19.83 -6.92
C PRO A 94 5.55 -18.80 -8.05
N ALA A 95 6.37 -19.09 -9.06
CA ALA A 95 6.39 -18.36 -10.31
C ALA A 95 5.06 -18.63 -11.03
N GLU A 96 4.49 -17.60 -11.65
CA GLU A 96 3.23 -17.73 -12.37
C GLU A 96 3.53 -18.26 -13.78
N ASP A 97 3.19 -19.52 -14.06
CA ASP A 97 3.18 -20.04 -15.44
C ASP A 97 1.87 -19.63 -16.12
N LEU A 98 1.86 -18.39 -16.66
CA LEU A 98 0.69 -17.81 -17.30
C LEU A 98 0.56 -18.15 -18.78
N ALA A 99 1.47 -18.97 -19.34
CA ALA A 99 1.44 -19.33 -20.74
C ALA A 99 0.19 -20.13 -21.15
N GLY A 100 -0.55 -20.71 -20.19
CA GLY A 100 -1.75 -21.53 -20.47
C GLY A 100 -3.10 -20.82 -20.35
N ALA A 101 -3.17 -19.57 -19.88
CA ALA A 101 -4.44 -18.93 -19.48
C ALA A 101 -5.04 -17.95 -20.52
N GLU A 102 -4.59 -18.01 -21.77
CA GLU A 102 -5.20 -17.23 -22.88
C GLU A 102 -6.43 -17.92 -23.50
N SER A 103 -6.71 -19.18 -23.12
CA SER A 103 -7.91 -19.90 -23.52
C SER A 103 -9.03 -19.75 -22.49
N ARG A 104 -10.16 -19.16 -22.91
CA ARG A 104 -11.41 -19.07 -22.12
C ARG A 104 -12.04 -20.43 -21.75
N ALA A 105 -11.44 -21.56 -22.14
CA ALA A 105 -12.04 -22.88 -22.01
C ALA A 105 -11.72 -23.63 -20.69
N ASP A 106 -10.59 -23.35 -20.03
CA ASP A 106 -10.12 -24.20 -18.92
C ASP A 106 -10.60 -23.75 -17.53
N ALA A 107 -11.24 -22.57 -17.41
CA ALA A 107 -11.74 -22.04 -16.15
C ALA A 107 -13.00 -22.76 -15.62
N ALA A 108 -13.64 -23.61 -16.43
CA ALA A 108 -14.91 -24.25 -16.07
C ALA A 108 -14.77 -25.53 -15.23
N GLN A 109 -13.58 -26.10 -15.06
CA GLN A 109 -13.41 -27.43 -14.43
C GLN A 109 -12.74 -27.46 -13.05
N ALA A 110 -12.40 -26.32 -12.45
CA ALA A 110 -11.74 -26.27 -11.13
C ALA A 110 -12.65 -25.81 -9.96
N GLY A 111 -13.97 -25.97 -10.07
CA GLY A 111 -14.95 -25.51 -9.07
C GLY A 111 -15.35 -26.57 -8.04
N GLY A 112 -14.64 -26.65 -6.91
CA GLY A 112 -15.18 -27.25 -5.69
C GLY A 112 -16.06 -26.24 -4.92
N PRO A 113 -17.16 -26.66 -4.24
CA PRO A 113 -18.02 -25.74 -3.52
C PRO A 113 -17.27 -25.10 -2.32
N PRO A 114 -17.47 -23.79 -2.06
CA PRO A 114 -16.81 -23.10 -0.96
C PRO A 114 -17.35 -23.57 0.42
N PRO A 115 -16.50 -23.61 1.46
CA PRO A 115 -16.94 -23.94 2.82
C PRO A 115 -17.86 -22.84 3.40
N ALA A 116 -18.86 -23.26 4.18
CA ALA A 116 -19.89 -22.38 4.73
C ALA A 116 -19.37 -21.39 5.79
N ALA A 117 -19.93 -20.18 5.80
CA ALA A 117 -19.58 -19.08 6.70
C ALA A 117 -20.14 -19.27 8.13
N PRO A 118 -19.46 -18.74 9.18
CA PRO A 118 -19.97 -18.76 10.55
C PRO A 118 -21.20 -17.84 10.74
N PRO A 119 -22.10 -18.14 11.71
CA PRO A 119 -23.34 -17.38 11.89
C PRO A 119 -23.08 -15.97 12.44
N GLY A 120 -23.62 -14.94 11.78
CA GLY A 120 -23.61 -13.55 12.25
C GLY A 120 -23.02 -12.50 11.31
N ALA A 121 -22.38 -12.91 10.20
CA ALA A 121 -21.93 -11.99 9.17
C ALA A 121 -23.12 -11.54 8.31
N ARG A 122 -23.45 -10.24 8.31
CA ARG A 122 -24.33 -9.66 7.29
C ARG A 122 -23.69 -9.90 5.92
N ALA A 123 -24.40 -10.61 5.05
CA ALA A 123 -24.00 -10.86 3.68
C ALA A 123 -23.72 -9.52 2.97
N THR A 124 -22.46 -9.29 2.63
CA THR A 124 -22.04 -8.29 1.64
C THR A 124 -21.44 -9.08 0.47
N ALA A 125 -21.69 -8.58 -0.74
CA ALA A 125 -21.45 -9.21 -2.04
C ALA A 125 -20.22 -10.15 -2.13
N GLY A 126 -20.49 -11.43 -2.46
CA GLY A 126 -19.50 -12.42 -2.91
C GLY A 126 -18.50 -12.86 -1.85
N ALA A 127 -18.62 -14.09 -1.36
CA ALA A 127 -17.63 -14.69 -0.45
C ALA A 127 -16.22 -14.54 -1.02
N MET A 128 -15.42 -13.66 -0.42
CA MET A 128 -14.02 -13.45 -0.77
C MET A 128 -13.26 -14.75 -0.47
N PRO A 129 -12.38 -15.26 -1.37
CA PRO A 129 -11.60 -16.46 -1.10
C PRO A 129 -10.74 -16.26 0.15
N ALA A 130 -10.36 -17.35 0.82
CA ALA A 130 -9.65 -17.39 2.10
C ALA A 130 -8.58 -16.29 2.26
N PHE A 131 -8.95 -15.18 2.91
CA PHE A 131 -8.00 -14.15 3.31
C PHE A 131 -7.04 -14.71 4.36
N GLY A 132 -5.78 -14.29 4.27
CA GLY A 132 -4.74 -14.70 5.22
C GLY A 132 -4.10 -16.06 4.91
N ASP A 133 -4.39 -16.66 3.76
CA ASP A 133 -3.71 -17.86 3.25
C ASP A 133 -2.82 -17.52 2.05
N LEU A 134 -1.50 -17.55 2.26
CA LEU A 134 -0.52 -17.30 1.19
C LEU A 134 -0.59 -18.36 0.08
N SER A 135 -0.97 -19.61 0.39
CA SER A 135 -1.08 -20.67 -0.60
C SER A 135 -2.22 -20.43 -1.60
N ALA A 136 -3.24 -19.65 -1.20
CA ALA A 136 -4.33 -19.23 -2.07
C ALA A 136 -3.94 -18.15 -3.09
N TRP A 137 -2.73 -17.57 -2.99
CA TRP A 137 -2.31 -16.46 -3.84
C TRP A 137 -2.50 -16.72 -5.35
N PRO A 138 -2.06 -17.84 -5.95
CA PRO A 138 -2.26 -18.08 -7.39
C PRO A 138 -3.73 -18.12 -7.80
N ALA A 139 -4.60 -18.71 -6.97
CA ALA A 139 -6.04 -18.76 -7.21
C ALA A 139 -6.68 -17.36 -7.07
N LEU A 140 -6.24 -16.59 -6.07
CA LEU A 140 -6.64 -15.20 -5.88
C LEU A 140 -6.24 -14.33 -7.08
N VAL A 141 -5.05 -14.49 -7.67
CA VAL A 141 -4.67 -13.72 -8.86
C VAL A 141 -5.61 -14.01 -10.03
N ARG A 142 -5.90 -15.28 -10.32
CA ARG A 142 -6.84 -15.64 -11.40
C ARG A 142 -8.24 -15.07 -11.15
N HIS A 143 -8.71 -15.16 -9.91
CA HIS A 143 -10.00 -14.60 -9.51
C HIS A 143 -10.02 -13.08 -9.72
N VAL A 144 -9.03 -12.35 -9.21
CA VAL A 144 -8.97 -10.89 -9.35
C VAL A 144 -8.85 -10.48 -10.82
N ARG A 145 -8.06 -11.17 -11.64
CA ARG A 145 -7.96 -10.90 -13.09
C ARG A 145 -9.30 -11.04 -13.79
N THR A 146 -10.05 -12.11 -13.48
CA THR A 146 -11.38 -12.35 -14.05
C THR A 146 -12.32 -11.22 -13.65
N ARG A 147 -12.40 -10.89 -12.36
CA ARG A 147 -13.23 -9.78 -11.85
C ARG A 147 -12.84 -8.43 -12.45
N LEU A 148 -11.54 -8.18 -12.63
CA LEU A 148 -11.02 -6.95 -13.23
C LEU A 148 -11.44 -6.83 -14.70
N ALA A 149 -11.42 -7.93 -15.45
CA ALA A 149 -11.87 -7.97 -16.84
C ALA A 149 -13.39 -7.79 -16.96
N ASP A 150 -14.17 -8.37 -16.03
CA ASP A 150 -15.63 -8.35 -16.07
C ASP A 150 -16.23 -7.02 -15.57
N GLU A 151 -15.67 -6.44 -14.51
CA GLU A 151 -16.26 -5.29 -13.80
C GLU A 151 -15.49 -3.98 -14.01
N GLY A 152 -14.24 -4.07 -14.46
CA GLY A 152 -13.33 -2.94 -14.60
C GLY A 152 -12.73 -2.46 -13.28
N ARG A 153 -11.68 -1.63 -13.41
CA ARG A 153 -10.82 -1.19 -12.29
C ARG A 153 -11.58 -0.48 -11.18
N ALA A 154 -12.48 0.45 -11.54
CA ALA A 154 -13.18 1.27 -10.57
C ALA A 154 -14.15 0.45 -9.69
N ALA A 155 -14.92 -0.47 -10.31
CA ALA A 155 -15.85 -1.31 -9.58
C ALA A 155 -15.13 -2.29 -8.66
N LEU A 156 -14.05 -2.92 -9.15
CA LEU A 156 -13.22 -3.83 -8.37
C LEU A 156 -12.61 -3.13 -7.15
N LEU A 157 -11.98 -1.98 -7.33
CA LEU A 157 -11.32 -1.26 -6.24
C LEU A 157 -12.30 -0.76 -5.18
N ARG A 158 -13.48 -0.25 -5.57
CA ARG A 158 -14.52 0.15 -4.62
C ARG A 158 -14.96 -1.00 -3.72
N GLN A 159 -15.00 -2.24 -4.23
CA GLN A 159 -15.36 -3.41 -3.46
C GLN A 159 -14.21 -3.94 -2.59
N TRP A 160 -13.02 -4.06 -3.18
CA TRP A 160 -11.88 -4.75 -2.52
C TRP A 160 -11.15 -3.89 -1.51
N LEU A 161 -11.00 -2.58 -1.77
CA LEU A 161 -10.22 -1.73 -0.89
C LEU A 161 -10.81 -1.68 0.53
N PRO A 162 -12.12 -1.43 0.76
CA PRO A 162 -12.70 -1.47 2.11
C PRO A 162 -12.50 -2.81 2.81
N ALA A 163 -12.68 -3.93 2.10
CA ALA A 163 -12.52 -5.28 2.66
C ALA A 163 -11.08 -5.60 3.10
N LEU A 164 -10.08 -5.03 2.42
CA LEU A 164 -8.67 -5.26 2.69
C LEU A 164 -8.10 -4.35 3.80
N MET A 165 -8.70 -3.17 4.03
CA MET A 165 -8.19 -2.19 5.00
C MET A 165 -7.99 -2.71 6.43
N PRO A 166 -8.83 -3.60 6.99
CA PRO A 166 -8.58 -4.17 8.32
C PRO A 166 -7.21 -4.86 8.43
N GLY A 167 -6.71 -5.44 7.34
CA GLY A 167 -5.41 -6.09 7.23
C GLY A 167 -4.35 -5.24 6.50
N VAL A 168 -4.46 -3.91 6.52
CA VAL A 168 -3.56 -3.02 5.75
C VAL A 168 -2.07 -3.13 6.11
N ALA A 169 -1.73 -3.56 7.33
CA ALA A 169 -0.35 -3.78 7.76
C ALA A 169 0.26 -5.10 7.26
N ALA A 170 -0.55 -5.99 6.66
CA ALA A 170 -0.12 -7.28 6.16
C ALA A 170 1.14 -7.16 5.29
N ALA A 171 2.08 -8.08 5.51
CA ALA A 171 3.39 -8.07 4.85
C ALA A 171 4.04 -6.67 4.87
N ALA A 172 4.02 -5.96 6.00
CA ALA A 172 4.58 -4.61 6.12
C ALA A 172 4.02 -3.61 5.09
N PHE A 173 2.71 -3.59 4.89
CA PHE A 173 1.98 -2.72 3.95
C PHE A 173 2.26 -2.99 2.46
N HIS A 174 2.96 -4.07 2.10
CA HIS A 174 3.31 -4.33 0.70
C HIS A 174 2.08 -4.50 -0.21
N GLY A 175 1.00 -5.11 0.26
CA GLY A 175 -0.26 -5.18 -0.48
C GLY A 175 -0.79 -3.81 -0.87
N LEU A 176 -0.86 -2.89 0.09
CA LEU A 176 -1.27 -1.50 -0.11
C LEU A 176 -0.31 -0.75 -1.05
N ILE A 177 1.01 -0.83 -0.80
CA ILE A 177 2.01 -0.08 -1.57
C ILE A 177 2.04 -0.54 -3.03
N ARG A 178 2.04 -1.86 -3.26
CA ARG A 178 1.98 -2.43 -4.62
C ARG A 178 0.71 -2.03 -5.35
N THR A 179 -0.44 -2.06 -4.67
CA THR A 179 -1.73 -1.65 -5.25
C THR A 179 -1.69 -0.17 -5.66
N GLY A 180 -1.14 0.69 -4.82
CA GLY A 180 -0.99 2.12 -5.13
C GLY A 180 -0.13 2.37 -6.39
N HIS A 181 1.00 1.67 -6.52
CA HIS A 181 1.84 1.75 -7.71
C HIS A 181 1.15 1.18 -8.96
N ALA A 182 0.44 0.06 -8.83
CA ALA A 182 -0.26 -0.57 -9.95
C ALA A 182 -1.38 0.33 -10.51
N VAL A 183 -2.13 0.99 -9.63
CA VAL A 183 -3.20 1.92 -9.99
C VAL A 183 -2.63 3.15 -10.72
N GLU A 184 -1.56 3.74 -10.19
CA GLU A 184 -0.93 4.90 -10.80
C GLU A 184 -0.28 4.57 -12.16
N GLY A 185 0.44 3.45 -12.23
CA GLY A 185 1.05 2.96 -13.47
C GLY A 185 0.07 2.34 -14.45
N ARG A 186 -1.23 2.23 -14.09
CA ARG A 186 -2.29 1.61 -14.92
C ARG A 186 -1.95 0.19 -15.38
N HIS A 187 -1.27 -0.58 -14.52
CA HIS A 187 -0.87 -1.96 -14.82
C HIS A 187 -1.86 -2.96 -14.21
N ASP A 188 -2.85 -3.38 -15.00
CA ASP A 188 -3.91 -4.29 -14.52
C ASP A 188 -3.39 -5.66 -14.09
N GLY A 189 -2.37 -6.18 -14.77
CA GLY A 189 -1.70 -7.42 -14.39
C GLY A 189 -1.08 -7.35 -12.99
N GLU A 190 -0.37 -6.25 -12.68
CA GLU A 190 0.19 -6.05 -11.33
C GLU A 190 -0.88 -5.66 -10.32
N LEU A 191 -1.94 -4.96 -10.73
CA LEU A 191 -3.06 -4.63 -9.84
C LEU A 191 -3.71 -5.90 -9.31
N ALA A 192 -3.98 -6.86 -10.19
CA ALA A 192 -4.56 -8.14 -9.79
C ALA A 192 -3.65 -8.90 -8.81
N ARG A 193 -2.34 -8.90 -9.08
CA ARG A 193 -1.34 -9.57 -8.25
C ARG A 193 -1.14 -8.89 -6.90
N ALA A 194 -1.20 -7.56 -6.85
CA ALA A 194 -1.07 -6.77 -5.64
C ALA A 194 -2.29 -6.95 -4.72
N LEU A 195 -3.51 -6.90 -5.27
CA LEU A 195 -4.74 -7.17 -4.51
C LEU A 195 -4.80 -8.61 -4.01
N ALA A 196 -4.46 -9.58 -4.85
CA ALA A 196 -4.35 -10.98 -4.45
C ALA A 196 -3.30 -11.18 -3.36
N TYR A 197 -2.15 -10.50 -3.45
CA TYR A 197 -1.11 -10.57 -2.43
C TYR A 197 -1.56 -9.97 -1.09
N TRP A 198 -2.27 -8.84 -1.14
CA TRP A 198 -2.86 -8.22 0.03
C TRP A 198 -3.87 -9.18 0.70
N ALA A 199 -4.79 -9.76 -0.08
CA ALA A 199 -5.76 -10.74 0.40
C ALA A 199 -5.06 -11.98 1.01
N ALA A 200 -4.08 -12.55 0.32
CA ALA A 200 -3.38 -13.76 0.73
C ALA A 200 -2.58 -13.59 2.03
N ARG A 201 -2.01 -12.40 2.28
CA ARG A 201 -1.29 -12.09 3.52
C ARG A 201 -2.14 -11.43 4.60
N TRP A 202 -3.42 -11.20 4.31
CA TRP A 202 -4.33 -10.40 5.12
C TRP A 202 -4.31 -10.87 6.57
N LEU A 203 -3.90 -9.97 7.47
CA LEU A 203 -3.83 -10.20 8.89
C LEU A 203 -4.48 -9.00 9.58
N PRO A 204 -5.72 -9.14 10.08
CA PRO A 204 -6.45 -8.01 10.62
C PRO A 204 -5.77 -7.52 11.89
N LEU A 205 -5.62 -6.21 11.99
CA LEU A 205 -5.21 -5.57 13.23
C LEU A 205 -6.44 -5.37 14.11
N PRO A 206 -6.36 -5.62 15.43
CA PRO A 206 -7.45 -5.28 16.34
C PRO A 206 -7.66 -3.77 16.28
N VAL A 207 -8.78 -3.35 15.71
CA VAL A 207 -9.31 -2.00 15.87
C VAL A 207 -10.52 -2.16 16.78
N PRO A 208 -10.61 -1.41 17.90
CA PRO A 208 -11.79 -1.46 18.74
C PRO A 208 -13.05 -1.27 17.89
N PRO A 209 -14.06 -2.15 18.01
CA PRO A 209 -15.24 -2.16 17.13
C PRO A 209 -16.09 -0.89 17.22
N VAL A 210 -15.82 -0.03 18.21
CA VAL A 210 -16.53 1.21 18.47
C VAL A 210 -15.55 2.37 18.38
N ALA A 211 -15.85 3.35 17.53
CA ALA A 211 -15.16 4.64 17.56
C ALA A 211 -15.22 5.19 18.99
N ALA A 212 -14.08 5.58 19.56
CA ALA A 212 -14.04 6.05 20.94
C ALA A 212 -15.13 7.12 21.17
N PRO A 213 -15.88 7.09 22.29
CA PRO A 213 -16.97 8.03 22.54
C PRO A 213 -16.55 9.48 22.32
N VAL A 214 -17.49 10.33 21.92
CA VAL A 214 -17.27 11.77 21.74
C VAL A 214 -16.63 12.34 23.02
N GLY A 215 -15.48 13.01 22.90
CA GLY A 215 -14.66 13.49 24.02
C GLY A 215 -13.45 12.62 24.38
N GLN A 216 -13.36 11.38 23.88
CA GLN A 216 -12.22 10.47 24.13
C GLN A 216 -11.25 10.37 22.94
N THR A 217 -11.55 11.09 21.84
CA THR A 217 -10.71 11.17 20.65
C THR A 217 -9.69 12.32 20.74
N LEU A 218 -8.53 12.13 20.12
CA LEU A 218 -7.40 13.03 20.13
C LEU A 218 -7.23 13.69 18.75
N PRO A 219 -6.93 14.99 18.66
CA PRO A 219 -6.46 15.59 17.41
C PRO A 219 -5.15 14.93 16.98
N VAL A 220 -4.90 14.86 15.67
CA VAL A 220 -3.76 14.12 15.08
C VAL A 220 -2.40 14.45 15.72
N ARG A 221 -2.15 15.72 16.07
CA ARG A 221 -0.90 16.12 16.72
C ARG A 221 -0.75 15.53 18.14
N ALA A 222 -1.82 15.55 18.93
CA ALA A 222 -1.82 14.98 20.28
C ALA A 222 -1.72 13.45 20.22
N TRP A 223 -2.43 12.83 19.27
CA TRP A 223 -2.34 11.39 19.05
C TRP A 223 -0.94 10.94 18.65
N LEU A 224 -0.27 11.65 17.72
CA LEU A 224 1.12 11.38 17.35
C LEU A 224 2.09 11.50 18.53
N ALA A 225 1.90 12.51 19.38
CA ALA A 225 2.68 12.67 20.60
C ALA A 225 2.45 11.50 21.57
N ALA A 226 1.21 11.04 21.71
CA ALA A 226 0.86 9.89 22.54
C ALA A 226 1.46 8.58 21.99
N VAL A 227 1.48 8.37 20.66
CA VAL A 227 2.17 7.22 20.04
C VAL A 227 3.67 7.24 20.35
N ALA A 228 4.32 8.41 20.24
CA ALA A 228 5.74 8.54 20.56
C ALA A 228 6.02 8.27 22.05
N ALA A 229 5.16 8.74 22.95
CA ALA A 229 5.29 8.52 24.39
C ALA A 229 5.03 7.06 24.80
N ALA A 230 4.16 6.36 24.08
CA ALA A 230 3.81 4.96 24.34
C ALA A 230 4.78 3.95 23.69
N GLU A 231 5.80 4.42 22.96
CA GLU A 231 6.77 3.53 22.31
C GLU A 231 7.51 2.67 23.36
N PRO A 232 7.55 1.34 23.21
CA PRO A 232 8.26 0.47 24.15
C PRO A 232 9.75 0.83 24.26
N ALA A 233 10.33 0.68 25.45
CA ALA A 233 11.75 0.99 25.67
C ALA A 233 12.68 0.14 24.80
N ARG A 234 12.34 -1.15 24.62
CA ARG A 234 13.02 -2.09 23.72
C ARG A 234 12.13 -2.38 22.53
N ARG A 235 12.76 -2.59 21.38
CA ARG A 235 12.07 -3.07 20.18
C ARG A 235 11.50 -4.48 20.44
N PRO A 236 10.24 -4.77 20.09
CA PRO A 236 9.71 -6.13 20.12
C PRO A 236 10.53 -7.11 19.27
N ASP A 237 10.50 -8.39 19.63
CA ASP A 237 11.19 -9.45 18.90
C ASP A 237 10.51 -9.73 17.55
N GLY A 238 11.32 -10.19 16.58
CA GLY A 238 10.84 -10.51 15.25
C GLY A 238 11.79 -10.07 14.13
N ARG A 239 11.99 -10.95 13.14
CA ARG A 239 12.84 -10.70 11.97
C ARG A 239 12.17 -9.68 11.06
N LEU A 240 10.91 -9.92 10.70
CA LEU A 240 10.13 -9.07 9.82
C LEU A 240 9.37 -7.99 10.61
N ILE A 241 8.94 -6.93 9.92
CA ILE A 241 8.09 -5.89 10.54
C ILE A 241 6.80 -6.51 11.08
N VAL A 242 6.19 -7.43 10.33
CA VAL A 242 4.93 -8.08 10.72
C VAL A 242 5.09 -8.91 12.00
N ASP A 243 6.23 -9.59 12.18
CA ASP A 243 6.52 -10.36 13.40
C ASP A 243 6.58 -9.43 14.62
N ARG A 244 7.26 -8.29 14.49
CA ARG A 244 7.36 -7.30 15.58
C ARG A 244 6.03 -6.65 15.91
N VAL A 245 5.18 -6.41 14.90
CA VAL A 245 3.82 -5.94 15.10
C VAL A 245 2.98 -7.00 15.80
N ALA A 246 3.08 -8.28 15.42
CA ALA A 246 2.38 -9.37 16.09
C ALA A 246 2.82 -9.50 17.56
N ALA A 247 4.13 -9.46 17.83
CA ALA A 247 4.68 -9.49 19.19
C ALA A 247 4.22 -8.30 20.05
N LEU A 248 4.05 -7.12 19.44
CA LEU A 248 3.47 -5.95 20.12
C LEU A 248 1.99 -6.20 20.48
N LEU A 249 1.20 -6.76 19.57
CA LEU A 249 -0.24 -6.97 19.75
C LEU A 249 -0.55 -8.13 20.70
N ALA A 250 0.34 -9.11 20.81
CA ALA A 250 0.23 -10.20 21.77
C ALA A 250 0.18 -9.74 23.24
N GLN A 251 0.54 -8.48 23.53
CA GLN A 251 0.37 -7.85 24.84
C GLN A 251 -1.10 -7.59 25.22
N GLY A 252 -2.03 -7.75 24.27
CA GLY A 252 -3.46 -7.71 24.52
C GLY A 252 -4.01 -6.32 24.87
N PRO A 253 -5.16 -6.24 25.56
CA PRO A 253 -5.89 -4.99 25.82
C PRO A 253 -5.11 -3.95 26.66
N GLN A 254 -4.09 -4.39 27.40
CA GLN A 254 -3.24 -3.51 28.21
C GLN A 254 -2.01 -3.01 27.43
N GLY A 255 -1.83 -3.46 26.18
CA GLY A 255 -0.72 -3.07 25.33
C GLY A 255 -0.82 -1.62 24.85
N PRO A 256 0.32 -0.99 24.50
CA PRO A 256 0.37 0.42 24.10
C PRO A 256 -0.44 0.73 22.83
N HIS A 257 -0.59 -0.25 21.94
CA HIS A 257 -1.43 -0.10 20.74
C HIS A 257 -2.92 0.00 21.10
N ALA A 258 -3.43 -0.88 21.97
CA ALA A 258 -4.83 -0.90 22.38
C ALA A 258 -5.26 0.44 23.04
N ALA A 259 -4.36 1.06 23.80
CA ALA A 259 -4.58 2.36 24.44
C ALA A 259 -4.71 3.55 23.46
N LEU A 260 -4.34 3.37 22.19
CA LEU A 260 -4.29 4.40 21.15
C LEU A 260 -5.16 4.10 19.94
N ALA A 261 -5.42 2.82 19.66
CA ALA A 261 -6.26 2.35 18.58
C ALA A 261 -7.69 2.92 18.75
N GLY A 262 -8.25 3.49 17.69
CA GLY A 262 -9.59 4.09 17.72
C GLY A 262 -9.70 5.46 18.43
N ARG A 263 -8.63 5.97 19.05
CA ARG A 263 -8.65 7.31 19.69
C ARG A 263 -8.31 8.45 18.74
N LEU A 264 -7.85 8.19 17.52
CA LEU A 264 -7.56 9.27 16.59
C LEU A 264 -8.85 9.87 16.02
N ARG A 265 -9.03 11.18 16.17
CA ARG A 265 -10.05 11.92 15.43
C ARG A 265 -9.61 12.07 13.97
N VAL A 266 -10.20 11.26 13.11
CA VAL A 266 -9.93 11.29 11.66
C VAL A 266 -10.53 12.55 11.05
N GLY A 267 -9.73 13.27 10.27
CA GLY A 267 -10.18 14.43 9.50
C GLY A 267 -9.37 14.59 8.21
N PRO A 268 -9.68 15.62 7.39
CA PRO A 268 -9.13 15.76 6.04
C PRO A 268 -7.60 15.83 5.97
N ARG A 269 -6.95 16.32 7.03
CA ARG A 269 -5.48 16.47 7.11
C ARG A 269 -4.78 15.30 7.80
N THR A 270 -5.52 14.31 8.30
CA THR A 270 -4.95 13.21 9.09
C THR A 270 -3.92 12.41 8.29
N LEU A 271 -4.26 11.96 7.08
CA LEU A 271 -3.34 11.19 6.24
C LEU A 271 -2.06 11.97 5.92
N ALA A 272 -2.19 13.25 5.54
CA ALA A 272 -1.04 14.10 5.26
C ALA A 272 -0.14 14.30 6.50
N ALA A 273 -0.72 14.44 7.69
CA ALA A 273 0.02 14.58 8.93
C ALA A 273 0.78 13.29 9.31
N LEU A 274 0.17 12.11 9.16
CA LEU A 274 0.83 10.82 9.40
C LEU A 274 2.01 10.62 8.44
N THR A 275 1.82 10.92 7.14
CA THR A 275 2.87 10.79 6.12
C THR A 275 4.02 11.77 6.35
N ALA A 276 3.72 13.03 6.67
CA ALA A 276 4.73 14.04 6.99
C ALA A 276 5.49 13.72 8.30
N GLN A 277 4.84 13.07 9.27
CA GLN A 277 5.49 12.58 10.48
C GLN A 277 6.44 11.41 10.16
N ALA A 278 6.03 10.45 9.32
CA ALA A 278 6.90 9.36 8.88
C ALA A 278 8.13 9.89 8.14
N ALA A 279 7.98 10.89 7.26
CA ALA A 279 9.12 11.54 6.60
C ALA A 279 10.09 12.21 7.59
N ARG A 280 9.56 12.86 8.62
CA ARG A 280 10.35 13.48 9.71
C ARG A 280 11.15 12.41 10.47
N ASP A 281 10.47 11.37 10.90
CA ASP A 281 11.06 10.30 11.72
C ASP A 281 12.10 9.51 10.92
N HIS A 282 11.85 9.29 9.62
CA HIS A 282 12.84 8.67 8.74
C HIS A 282 14.06 9.57 8.51
N LEU A 283 13.89 10.87 8.29
CA LEU A 283 15.04 11.78 8.17
C LEU A 283 15.90 11.78 9.44
N ALA A 284 15.26 11.70 10.61
CA ALA A 284 15.97 11.70 11.89
C ALA A 284 16.72 10.39 12.16
N GLY A 285 16.10 9.23 11.90
CA GLY A 285 16.64 7.93 12.32
C GLY A 285 16.93 6.93 11.21
N GLY A 286 16.47 7.15 9.98
CA GLY A 286 16.57 6.19 8.86
C GLY A 286 15.99 4.83 9.18
N ASN A 287 14.97 4.78 10.05
CA ASN A 287 14.38 3.52 10.47
C ASN A 287 13.61 2.89 9.31
N PHE A 288 13.98 1.66 8.97
CA PHE A 288 13.40 0.88 7.89
C PHE A 288 11.87 0.71 7.98
N THR A 289 11.33 0.52 9.19
CA THR A 289 9.88 0.42 9.40
C THR A 289 9.19 1.75 9.11
N VAL A 290 9.81 2.87 9.51
CA VAL A 290 9.29 4.21 9.25
C VAL A 290 9.30 4.55 7.75
N LEU A 291 10.26 4.04 6.98
CA LEU A 291 10.22 4.14 5.53
C LEU A 291 8.94 3.52 4.94
N HIS A 292 8.51 2.37 5.46
CA HIS A 292 7.27 1.73 5.02
C HIS A 292 6.04 2.56 5.38
N LEU A 293 6.05 3.26 6.52
CA LEU A 293 4.97 4.18 6.89
C LEU A 293 4.86 5.36 5.91
N LEU A 294 5.99 5.87 5.44
CA LEU A 294 6.05 6.94 4.44
C LEU A 294 5.50 6.47 3.08
N THR A 295 6.00 5.34 2.56
CA THR A 295 5.54 4.82 1.26
C THR A 295 4.10 4.34 1.31
N ALA A 296 3.65 3.76 2.42
CA ALA A 296 2.26 3.40 2.65
C ALA A 296 1.34 4.63 2.76
N GLY A 297 1.79 5.71 3.41
CA GLY A 297 1.05 6.98 3.45
C GLY A 297 0.82 7.57 2.07
N ARG A 298 1.87 7.54 1.22
CA ARG A 298 1.76 7.91 -0.20
C ARG A 298 0.79 7.01 -0.95
N ALA A 299 0.89 5.69 -0.79
CA ALA A 299 -0.01 4.74 -1.43
C ALA A 299 -1.48 4.95 -1.02
N MET A 300 -1.74 5.23 0.27
CA MET A 300 -3.07 5.62 0.74
C MET A 300 -3.58 6.87 0.03
N ARG A 301 -2.76 7.90 -0.20
CA ARG A 301 -3.21 9.11 -0.92
C ARG A 301 -3.62 8.77 -2.35
N VAL A 302 -2.86 7.93 -3.04
CA VAL A 302 -3.18 7.47 -4.41
C VAL A 302 -4.46 6.65 -4.45
N LEU A 303 -4.71 5.82 -3.43
CA LEU A 303 -5.88 4.93 -3.40
C LEU A 303 -7.14 5.57 -2.83
N LEU A 304 -7.03 6.62 -2.01
CA LEU A 304 -8.17 7.26 -1.35
C LEU A 304 -9.30 7.72 -2.31
N PRO A 305 -9.00 8.23 -3.53
CA PRO A 305 -10.03 8.56 -4.51
C PRO A 305 -10.85 7.37 -5.03
N TRP A 306 -10.34 6.14 -4.90
CA TRP A 306 -10.99 4.90 -5.33
C TRP A 306 -11.93 4.30 -4.29
N PHE A 307 -11.94 4.86 -3.07
CA PHE A 307 -12.98 4.58 -2.08
C PHE A 307 -14.18 5.50 -2.32
N ASP A 308 -15.37 4.97 -2.04
CA ASP A 308 -16.56 5.80 -1.88
C ASP A 308 -16.35 6.80 -0.75
N ALA A 309 -16.95 7.99 -0.88
CA ALA A 309 -16.71 9.08 0.06
C ALA A 309 -17.05 8.70 1.52
N ALA A 310 -18.04 7.83 1.71
CA ALA A 310 -18.47 7.32 3.01
C ALA A 310 -17.42 6.42 3.69
N ASP A 311 -16.60 5.70 2.91
CA ASP A 311 -15.63 4.72 3.44
C ASP A 311 -14.26 5.33 3.75
N ARG A 312 -13.95 6.50 3.19
CA ARG A 312 -12.64 7.17 3.35
C ARG A 312 -12.25 7.39 4.82
N PRO A 313 -13.14 7.84 5.74
CA PRO A 313 -12.78 8.00 7.14
C PRO A 313 -12.39 6.67 7.81
N ALA A 314 -13.10 5.58 7.50
CA ALA A 314 -12.80 4.25 8.03
C ALA A 314 -11.46 3.72 7.49
N ALA A 315 -11.19 3.91 6.19
CA ALA A 315 -9.91 3.56 5.59
C ALA A 315 -8.74 4.31 6.29
N VAL A 316 -8.87 5.61 6.52
CA VAL A 316 -7.85 6.38 7.25
C VAL A 316 -7.71 5.94 8.71
N ALA A 317 -8.79 5.53 9.37
CA ALA A 317 -8.74 4.98 10.73
C ALA A 317 -7.97 3.65 10.79
N HIS A 318 -8.25 2.72 9.87
CA HIS A 318 -7.50 1.47 9.75
C HIS A 318 -6.02 1.72 9.47
N PHE A 319 -5.71 2.61 8.53
CA PHE A 319 -4.33 3.00 8.25
C PHE A 319 -3.64 3.63 9.46
N ALA A 320 -4.32 4.50 10.21
CA ALA A 320 -3.75 5.10 11.42
C ALA A 320 -3.48 4.06 12.52
N SER A 321 -4.39 3.11 12.73
CA SER A 321 -4.17 2.01 13.69
C SER A 321 -2.93 1.19 13.31
N ALA A 322 -2.81 0.84 12.02
CA ALA A 322 -1.65 0.14 11.48
C ALA A 322 -0.35 0.96 11.60
N TRP A 323 -0.43 2.26 11.32
CA TRP A 323 0.67 3.19 11.44
C TRP A 323 1.19 3.23 12.88
N ALA A 324 0.30 3.30 13.87
CA ALA A 324 0.69 3.24 15.29
C ALA A 324 1.36 1.90 15.63
N ALA A 325 0.77 0.77 15.25
CA ALA A 325 1.33 -0.54 15.55
C ALA A 325 2.76 -0.68 15.00
N ALA A 326 2.98 -0.30 13.74
CA ALA A 326 4.30 -0.33 13.12
C ALA A 326 5.27 0.70 13.75
N ARG A 327 4.80 1.90 14.10
CA ARG A 327 5.65 2.90 14.78
C ARG A 327 6.10 2.43 16.16
N LEU A 328 5.19 1.86 16.95
CA LEU A 328 5.49 1.28 18.27
C LEU A 328 6.44 0.08 18.16
N SER A 329 6.36 -0.69 17.07
CA SER A 329 7.27 -1.82 16.81
C SER A 329 8.74 -1.42 16.56
N CYS A 330 9.06 -0.13 16.51
CA CYS A 330 10.43 0.37 16.33
C CYS A 330 11.26 0.33 17.62
N GLY A 331 10.64 0.62 18.77
CA GLY A 331 11.29 0.73 20.07
C GLY A 331 12.17 1.99 20.26
N GLN A 332 12.09 2.61 21.44
CA GLN A 332 12.76 3.90 21.73
C GLN A 332 14.28 3.83 21.57
N ARG A 333 14.94 2.80 22.13
CA ARG A 333 16.41 2.67 22.11
C ARG A 333 16.96 2.54 20.70
N ALA A 334 16.30 1.78 19.84
CA ALA A 334 16.71 1.62 18.45
C ALA A 334 16.57 2.95 17.69
N SER A 335 15.45 3.66 17.89
CA SER A 335 15.20 4.98 17.31
C SER A 335 16.24 6.01 17.76
N ALA A 336 16.59 6.03 19.06
CA ALA A 336 17.60 6.94 19.61
C ALA A 336 19.02 6.64 19.11
N ALA A 337 19.40 5.36 19.05
CA ALA A 337 20.71 4.95 18.52
C ALA A 337 20.87 5.35 17.05
N ALA A 338 19.85 5.09 16.23
CA ALA A 338 19.87 5.44 14.82
C ALA A 338 19.92 6.97 14.60
N ALA A 339 19.22 7.75 15.43
CA ALA A 339 19.27 9.21 15.40
C ALA A 339 20.65 9.78 15.76
N ARG A 340 21.38 9.15 16.70
CA ARG A 340 22.75 9.56 17.05
C ARG A 340 23.73 9.34 15.91
N LEU A 341 23.63 8.20 15.21
CA LEU A 341 24.49 7.90 14.06
C LEU A 341 24.27 8.87 12.88
N ARG A 342 23.04 9.37 12.71
CA ARG A 342 22.69 10.27 11.59
C ARG A 342 22.87 11.75 11.87
N ARG A 343 22.83 12.19 13.14
CA ARG A 343 23.07 13.60 13.50
C ARG A 343 24.56 13.90 13.51
N ARG A 344 25.09 14.40 12.40
CA ARG A 344 26.31 15.23 12.41
C ARG A 344 25.93 16.70 12.71
N PRO A 345 26.48 17.34 13.76
CA PRO A 345 26.30 18.76 13.98
C PRO A 345 26.87 19.56 12.79
N GLY A 346 26.04 20.36 12.10
CA GLY A 346 26.47 21.24 10.99
C GLY A 346 25.94 20.90 9.59
N ASP A 347 25.37 19.71 9.36
CA ASP A 347 25.01 19.22 8.01
C ASP A 347 23.61 19.66 7.53
N ALA A 348 23.33 20.97 7.51
CA ALA A 348 22.25 21.49 6.66
C ALA A 348 22.74 21.53 5.20
N ARG A 349 22.99 20.35 4.61
CA ARG A 349 23.33 20.26 3.19
C ARG A 349 22.18 20.85 2.36
N PRO A 350 22.48 21.69 1.37
CA PRO A 350 21.45 22.20 0.48
C PRO A 350 20.72 21.02 -0.17
N VAL A 351 19.40 21.12 -0.25
CA VAL A 351 18.57 20.14 -0.94
C VAL A 351 18.87 20.27 -2.43
N PRO A 352 19.34 19.19 -3.10
CA PRO A 352 19.56 19.23 -4.53
C PRO A 352 18.28 19.53 -5.33
N PRO A 353 18.39 20.05 -6.56
CA PRO A 353 17.28 20.16 -7.49
C PRO A 353 16.50 18.84 -7.68
N LEU A 354 15.21 18.92 -8.00
CA LEU A 354 14.34 17.73 -8.10
C LEU A 354 14.82 16.72 -9.15
N ASP A 355 15.34 17.20 -10.28
CA ASP A 355 15.91 16.39 -11.34
C ASP A 355 17.18 15.66 -10.88
N GLU A 356 18.00 16.29 -10.05
CA GLU A 356 19.17 15.63 -9.45
C GLU A 356 18.75 14.55 -8.45
N LEU A 357 17.77 14.83 -7.58
CA LEU A 357 17.21 13.83 -6.66
C LEU A 357 16.66 12.63 -7.42
N ALA A 358 15.94 12.87 -8.53
CA ALA A 358 15.40 11.81 -9.37
C ALA A 358 16.49 11.01 -10.07
N ARG A 359 17.49 11.66 -10.68
CA ARG A 359 18.63 10.98 -11.32
C ARG A 359 19.40 10.11 -10.33
N ARG A 360 19.71 10.63 -9.15
CA ARG A 360 20.45 9.88 -8.11
C ARG A 360 19.64 8.70 -7.58
N ALA A 361 18.33 8.85 -7.44
CA ALA A 361 17.46 7.72 -7.11
C ALA A 361 17.45 6.67 -8.23
N CYS A 362 17.36 7.06 -9.50
CA CYS A 362 17.41 6.12 -10.62
C CYS A 362 18.73 5.33 -10.67
N ALA A 363 19.85 5.96 -10.30
CA ALA A 363 21.16 5.33 -10.23
C ALA A 363 21.34 4.42 -8.99
N SER A 364 20.46 4.50 -8.00
CA SER A 364 20.60 3.72 -6.75
C SER A 364 20.19 2.27 -6.96
N ASP A 365 21.03 1.35 -6.49
CA ASP A 365 20.74 -0.09 -6.42
C ASP A 365 19.89 -0.49 -5.21
N ASP A 366 19.61 0.43 -4.28
CA ASP A 366 18.73 0.15 -3.15
C ASP A 366 17.26 0.41 -3.53
N ASP A 367 16.50 -0.69 -3.63
CA ASP A 367 15.05 -0.67 -3.87
C ASP A 367 14.30 0.30 -2.93
N HIS A 368 14.79 0.44 -1.69
CA HIS A 368 14.20 1.31 -0.65
C HIS A 368 14.43 2.79 -0.93
N VAL A 369 15.64 3.14 -1.37
CA VAL A 369 15.99 4.51 -1.75
C VAL A 369 15.15 4.94 -2.95
N VAL A 370 15.03 4.11 -3.97
CA VAL A 370 14.22 4.41 -5.17
C VAL A 370 12.77 4.71 -4.78
N LYS A 371 12.11 3.80 -4.07
CA LYS A 371 10.70 3.94 -3.65
C LYS A 371 10.52 5.12 -2.68
N GLY A 372 11.47 5.31 -1.75
CA GLY A 372 11.44 6.36 -0.74
C GLY A 372 11.59 7.76 -1.33
N VAL A 373 12.53 7.95 -2.26
CA VAL A 373 12.72 9.22 -2.98
C VAL A 373 11.51 9.50 -3.85
N HIS A 374 11.02 8.52 -4.61
CA HIS A 374 9.79 8.66 -5.40
C HIS A 374 8.61 9.13 -4.53
N ALA A 375 8.37 8.47 -3.40
CA ALA A 375 7.31 8.87 -2.47
C ALA A 375 7.51 10.29 -1.94
N CYS A 376 8.74 10.67 -1.56
CA CYS A 376 9.02 12.03 -1.09
C CYS A 376 8.77 13.09 -2.16
N LEU A 377 9.25 12.89 -3.39
CA LEU A 377 9.08 13.87 -4.47
C LEU A 377 7.59 14.04 -4.80
N ASP A 378 6.85 12.95 -4.84
CA ASP A 378 5.43 12.96 -5.13
C ASP A 378 4.59 13.60 -4.02
N GLU A 379 4.86 13.27 -2.75
CA GLU A 379 4.24 13.96 -1.61
C GLU A 379 4.60 15.44 -1.57
N ALA A 380 5.85 15.82 -1.87
CA ALA A 380 6.27 17.21 -1.93
C ALA A 380 5.49 18.01 -2.99
N ARG A 381 5.26 17.44 -4.16
CA ARG A 381 4.42 18.05 -5.21
C ARG A 381 2.97 18.19 -4.73
N ALA A 382 2.41 17.14 -4.13
CA ALA A 382 1.02 17.12 -3.67
C ALA A 382 0.72 18.19 -2.60
N VAL A 383 1.68 18.52 -1.73
CA VAL A 383 1.53 19.54 -0.68
C VAL A 383 2.15 20.90 -1.03
N GLY A 384 2.71 21.03 -2.23
CA GLY A 384 3.50 22.19 -2.66
C GLY A 384 4.95 22.16 -2.17
N LEU A 385 5.90 22.32 -3.10
CA LEU A 385 7.34 22.20 -2.87
C LEU A 385 7.86 23.19 -1.81
N ASP A 386 7.33 24.41 -1.82
CA ASP A 386 7.70 25.49 -0.89
C ASP A 386 6.93 25.47 0.43
N SER A 387 6.05 24.50 0.64
CA SER A 387 5.42 24.34 1.94
C SER A 387 6.43 23.78 2.96
N VAL A 388 6.14 23.96 4.26
CA VAL A 388 6.95 23.37 5.34
C VAL A 388 7.04 21.84 5.20
N SER A 389 5.95 21.20 4.77
CA SER A 389 5.90 19.76 4.52
C SER A 389 6.65 19.38 3.25
N GLY A 390 6.51 20.14 2.16
CA GLY A 390 7.24 19.94 0.90
C GLY A 390 8.74 19.94 1.10
N ARG A 391 9.28 21.02 1.71
CA ARG A 391 10.71 21.09 2.07
C ARG A 391 11.16 19.98 3.02
N ARG A 392 10.26 19.42 3.83
CA ARG A 392 10.59 18.28 4.68
C ARG A 392 10.76 17.01 3.85
N PHE A 393 9.81 16.70 2.96
CA PHE A 393 9.93 15.56 2.06
C PHE A 393 11.19 15.64 1.19
N LEU A 394 11.50 16.82 0.64
CA LEU A 394 12.72 16.99 -0.17
C LEU A 394 14.00 16.78 0.65
N ARG A 395 14.06 17.24 1.91
CA ARG A 395 15.17 16.93 2.83
C ARG A 395 15.24 15.45 3.16
N THR A 396 14.10 14.79 3.36
CA THR A 396 14.03 13.34 3.58
C THR A 396 14.58 12.57 2.39
N ALA A 397 14.22 12.96 1.15
CA ALA A 397 14.78 12.38 -0.07
C ALA A 397 16.30 12.59 -0.17
N ALA A 398 16.78 13.81 0.06
CA ALA A 398 18.21 14.11 0.07
C ALA A 398 18.98 13.29 1.12
N GLY A 399 18.39 13.11 2.31
CA GLY A 399 18.95 12.31 3.39
C GLY A 399 19.00 10.81 3.10
N MET A 400 18.10 10.28 2.27
CA MET A 400 18.16 8.89 1.78
C MET A 400 19.32 8.69 0.80
N LEU A 401 19.61 9.69 -0.04
CA LEU A 401 20.64 9.62 -1.08
C LEU A 401 22.05 9.94 -0.57
N ALA A 402 22.18 10.33 0.71
CA ALA A 402 23.44 10.70 1.34
C ALA A 402 23.94 9.66 2.37
N ALA A 403 23.09 8.69 2.71
CA ALA A 403 23.41 7.55 3.57
C ALA A 403 23.92 6.40 2.71
#